data_AF-A0AAV7JW78-F1
#
_entry.id   AF-A0AAV7JW78-F1
#
_cell.length_a   1.000
_cell.length_b   1.000
_cell.length_c   1.000
_cell.angle_alpha   90.00
_cell.angle_beta   90.00
_cell.angle_gamma   90.00
#
_symmetry.space_group_name_H-M   'P 1'
#
loop_
_entity.id
_entity.type
_entity.pdbx_description
1 polymer ?
#
loop_
_entity_poly.entity_id
_entity_poly.type
_entity_poly.pdbx_seq_one_letter_code
_entity_poly.pdbx_strand_id
1 'polypeptide(L)'
;MLSRVYSLKNQLLEFFERDGKEKSKEFFGKLSEKEWLKKLAYLNDIFSRINLLNKSLQGRYTTVINCVNKIQAFIMKLELWEAKLTVGKFDFFESLLATLGEEGTTDQSIGALVKAHLSAMRNEF
;
A
#
# COMPACT_ATOMS: atom_id res chain seq x y z
N MET A 1 5.28 -9.60 2.23
CA MET A 1 6.06 -9.42 3.48
C MET A 1 5.40 -8.35 4.36
N LEU A 2 5.07 -7.18 3.83
CA LEU A 2 4.33 -6.13 4.58
C LEU A 2 2.91 -6.52 5.00
N SER A 3 2.25 -7.40 4.25
CA SER A 3 0.94 -7.97 4.65
C SER A 3 0.97 -8.66 5.99
N ARG A 4 2.07 -9.35 6.31
CA ARG A 4 2.25 -9.99 7.61
C ARG A 4 2.41 -8.96 8.71
N VAL A 5 3.24 -7.94 8.49
CA VAL A 5 3.46 -6.83 9.44
C VAL A 5 2.16 -6.10 9.73
N TYR A 6 1.41 -5.72 8.70
CA TYR A 6 0.13 -5.04 8.84
C TYR A 6 -0.91 -5.92 9.57
N SER A 7 -0.98 -7.23 9.26
CA SER A 7 -1.90 -8.16 9.94
C SER A 7 -1.58 -8.36 11.42
N LEU A 8 -0.31 -8.27 11.79
CA LEU A 8 0.18 -8.51 13.15
C LEU A 8 0.43 -7.22 13.93
N LYS A 9 0.04 -6.05 13.43
CA LYS A 9 0.35 -4.75 14.04
C LYS A 9 0.05 -4.69 15.55
N ASN A 10 -1.08 -5.26 16.00
CA ASN A 10 -1.45 -5.30 17.42
C ASN A 10 -0.51 -6.21 18.23
N GLN A 11 -0.18 -7.39 17.71
CA GLN A 11 0.74 -8.32 18.36
C GLN A 11 2.17 -7.75 18.41
N LEU A 12 2.56 -7.00 17.38
CA LEU A 12 3.84 -6.31 17.34
C LEU A 12 3.90 -5.19 18.38
N LEU A 13 2.81 -4.43 18.57
CA LEU A 13 2.71 -3.42 19.64
C LEU A 13 2.90 -4.06 21.03
N GLU A 14 2.17 -5.14 21.32
CA GLU A 14 2.31 -5.87 22.60
C GLU A 14 3.74 -6.41 22.79
N PHE A 15 4.35 -6.92 21.72
CA PHE A 15 5.73 -7.40 21.77
C PHE A 15 6.72 -6.27 22.05
N PHE A 16 6.58 -5.12 21.37
CA PHE A 16 7.50 -4.00 21.53
C PHE A 16 7.38 -3.33 22.90
N GLU A 17 6.17 -3.29 23.46
CA GLU A 17 5.94 -2.83 24.83
C GLU A 17 6.65 -3.73 25.86
N ARG A 18 6.59 -5.06 25.66
CA ARG A 18 7.25 -6.04 26.55
C ARG A 18 8.77 -6.10 26.40
N ASP A 19 9.29 -5.94 25.19
CA ASP A 19 10.73 -6.07 24.92
C ASP A 19 11.53 -4.90 25.50
N GLY A 20 10.95 -3.69 25.58
CA GLY A 20 11.51 -2.55 26.31
C GLY A 20 12.81 -1.95 25.75
N LYS A 21 13.38 -2.51 24.69
CA LYS A 21 14.58 -2.01 24.00
C LYS A 21 14.30 -0.67 23.30
N GLU A 22 15.35 0.13 23.11
CA GLU A 22 15.24 1.45 22.48
C GLU A 22 14.64 1.40 21.07
N LYS A 23 15.07 0.45 20.24
CA LYS A 23 14.47 0.21 18.91
C LYS A 23 13.01 -0.21 18.99
N SER A 24 12.65 -1.01 19.99
CA SER A 24 11.26 -1.47 20.19
C SER A 24 10.36 -0.30 20.57
N LYS A 25 10.83 0.63 21.40
CA LYS A 25 10.12 1.88 21.71
C LYS A 25 9.93 2.77 20.47
N GLU A 26 10.93 2.86 19.60
CA GLU A 26 10.82 3.60 18.33
C GLU A 26 9.73 3.00 17.42
N PHE A 27 9.75 1.68 17.22
CA PHE A 27 8.75 0.99 16.39
C PHE A 27 7.36 1.03 17.02
N PHE A 28 7.26 0.94 18.34
CA PHE A 28 6.01 1.12 19.08
C PHE A 28 5.42 2.50 18.83
N GLY A 29 6.23 3.56 18.93
CA GLY A 29 5.79 4.93 18.64
C GLY A 29 5.25 5.07 17.22
N LYS A 30 5.96 4.53 16.23
CA LYS A 30 5.53 4.54 14.82
C LYS A 30 4.25 3.74 14.59
N LEU A 31 4.16 2.51 15.10
CA LEU A 31 2.97 1.67 14.93
C LEU A 31 1.74 2.16 15.71
N SER A 32 1.94 2.99 16.74
CA SER A 32 0.85 3.63 17.49
C SER A 32 0.35 4.93 16.84
N GLU A 33 1.13 5.52 15.94
CA GLU A 33 0.77 6.75 15.24
C GLU A 33 -0.20 6.46 14.08
N LYS A 34 -1.38 7.09 14.10
CA LYS A 34 -2.43 6.89 13.07
C LYS A 34 -1.92 7.20 11.65
N GLU A 35 -1.19 8.30 11.48
CA GLU A 35 -0.65 8.70 10.17
C GLU A 35 0.34 7.68 9.60
N TRP A 36 1.20 7.13 10.46
CA TRP A 36 2.14 6.11 10.07
C TRP A 36 1.43 4.79 9.73
N LEU A 37 0.40 4.41 10.49
CA LEU A 37 -0.42 3.24 10.20
C LEU A 37 -1.12 3.34 8.85
N LYS A 38 -1.66 4.50 8.49
CA LYS A 38 -2.28 4.72 7.17
C LYS A 38 -1.24 4.57 6.04
N LYS A 39 -0.03 5.12 6.21
CA LYS A 39 1.09 4.91 5.25
C LYS A 39 1.47 3.44 5.13
N LEU A 40 1.55 2.71 6.25
CA LEU A 40 1.83 1.27 6.24
C LEU A 40 0.73 0.49 5.52
N ALA A 41 -0.53 0.84 5.75
CA ALA A 41 -1.68 0.22 5.11
C ALA A 41 -1.66 0.42 3.58
N TYR A 42 -1.38 1.65 3.13
CA TYR A 42 -1.18 1.94 1.72
C TYR A 42 -0.03 1.12 1.12
N LEU A 43 1.14 1.11 1.78
CA LEU A 43 2.29 0.33 1.33
C LEU A 43 1.95 -1.16 1.21
N ASN A 44 1.24 -1.71 2.20
CA ASN A 44 0.78 -3.09 2.14
C ASN A 44 -0.05 -3.36 0.87
N ASP A 45 -1.02 -2.50 0.57
CA ASP A 45 -1.90 -2.68 -0.58
C ASP A 45 -1.12 -2.56 -1.91
N ILE A 46 -0.34 -1.49 -2.11
CA ILE A 46 0.39 -1.28 -3.37
C ILE A 46 1.46 -2.36 -3.61
N PHE A 47 2.21 -2.77 -2.58
CA PHE A 47 3.18 -3.85 -2.72
C PHE A 47 2.51 -5.19 -2.99
N SER A 48 1.31 -5.43 -2.46
CA SER A 48 0.55 -6.64 -2.78
C SER A 48 0.14 -6.66 -4.27
N ARG A 49 -0.27 -5.51 -4.82
CA ARG A 49 -0.58 -5.36 -6.26
C ARG A 49 0.66 -5.53 -7.13
N ILE A 50 1.79 -4.92 -6.78
CA ILE A 50 3.06 -5.10 -7.50
C ILE A 50 3.53 -6.54 -7.44
N ASN A 51 3.44 -7.18 -6.28
CA ASN A 51 3.83 -8.58 -6.13
C ASN A 51 2.95 -9.52 -6.97
N LEU A 52 1.66 -9.21 -7.11
CA LEU A 52 0.77 -9.93 -8.02
C LEU A 52 1.19 -9.74 -9.49
N LEU A 53 1.53 -8.52 -9.90
CA LEU A 53 2.08 -8.24 -11.23
C LEU A 53 3.37 -9.05 -11.45
N ASN A 54 4.34 -8.96 -10.54
CA ASN A 54 5.62 -9.67 -10.64
C ASN A 54 5.43 -11.17 -10.76
N LYS A 55 4.55 -11.77 -9.95
CA LYS A 55 4.20 -13.19 -10.08
C LYS A 55 3.55 -13.52 -11.42
N SER A 56 2.72 -12.63 -11.95
CA SER A 56 2.08 -12.84 -13.26
C SER A 56 3.07 -12.75 -14.42
N LEU A 57 4.17 -12.02 -14.26
CA LEU A 57 5.26 -11.94 -15.25
C LEU A 57 6.16 -13.18 -15.19
N GLN A 58 6.27 -13.81 -14.03
CA GLN A 58 7.01 -15.05 -13.82
C GLN A 58 6.20 -16.27 -14.30
N GLY A 59 6.86 -17.23 -14.93
CA GLY A 59 6.24 -18.47 -15.37
C GLY A 59 6.95 -19.09 -16.56
N ARG A 60 6.74 -20.39 -16.78
CA ARG A 60 7.08 -21.00 -18.07
C ARG A 60 5.98 -20.56 -19.05
N TYR A 61 6.35 -20.22 -20.29
CA TYR A 61 5.43 -19.79 -21.37
C TYR A 61 4.92 -18.33 -21.34
N THR A 62 5.49 -17.43 -20.55
CA THR A 62 5.23 -15.98 -20.70
C THR A 62 6.01 -15.43 -21.90
N THR A 63 5.30 -15.04 -22.96
CA THR A 63 5.90 -14.33 -24.09
C THR A 63 6.16 -12.87 -23.73
N VAL A 64 7.13 -12.23 -24.39
CA VAL A 64 7.41 -10.79 -24.22
C VAL A 64 6.13 -9.96 -24.45
N ILE A 65 5.33 -10.32 -25.46
CA ILE A 65 4.04 -9.67 -25.74
C ILE A 65 3.09 -9.78 -24.56
N ASN A 66 2.99 -10.95 -23.92
CA ASN A 66 2.14 -11.13 -22.74
C ASN A 66 2.64 -10.32 -21.54
N CYS A 67 3.95 -10.19 -21.37
CA CYS A 67 4.55 -9.35 -20.32
C CYS A 67 4.24 -7.87 -20.56
N VAL A 68 4.45 -7.37 -21.77
CA VAL A 68 4.12 -5.99 -22.16
C VAL A 68 2.63 -5.70 -21.93
N ASN A 69 1.74 -6.59 -22.36
CA ASN A 69 0.30 -6.43 -22.13
C ASN A 69 -0.07 -6.37 -20.64
N LYS A 70 0.58 -7.17 -19.79
CA LYS A 70 0.36 -7.16 -18.33
C LYS A 70 0.85 -5.88 -17.68
N ILE A 71 2.01 -5.37 -18.09
CA ILE A 71 2.55 -4.08 -17.62
C ILE A 71 1.64 -2.94 -18.07
N GLN A 72 1.23 -2.90 -19.34
CA GLN A 72 0.31 -1.89 -19.86
C GLN A 72 -1.03 -1.89 -19.11
N ALA A 73 -1.60 -3.08 -18.87
CA ALA A 73 -2.82 -3.20 -18.08
C ALA A 73 -2.63 -2.74 -16.62
N PHE A 74 -1.42 -2.86 -16.06
CA PHE A 74 -1.11 -2.33 -14.74
C PHE A 74 -1.00 -0.79 -14.75
N ILE A 75 -0.35 -0.20 -15.76
CA ILE A 75 -0.29 1.26 -15.94
C ILE A 75 -1.71 1.84 -16.03
N MET A 76 -2.60 1.23 -16.83
CA MET A 76 -4.00 1.66 -16.93
C MET A 76 -4.75 1.56 -15.58
N LYS A 77 -4.40 0.60 -14.72
CA LYS A 77 -4.96 0.52 -13.36
C LYS A 77 -4.44 1.65 -12.47
N LEU A 78 -3.17 2.02 -12.57
CA LEU A 78 -2.60 3.15 -11.84
C LEU A 78 -3.32 4.46 -12.21
N GLU A 79 -3.55 4.70 -13.50
CA GLU A 79 -4.31 5.86 -14.00
C GLU A 79 -5.75 5.87 -13.48
N LEU A 80 -6.41 4.71 -13.47
CA LEU A 80 -7.76 4.57 -12.93
C LEU A 80 -7.80 4.88 -11.43
N TRP A 81 -6.82 4.41 -10.66
CA TRP A 81 -6.75 4.69 -9.23
C TRP A 81 -6.47 6.18 -8.97
N GLU A 82 -5.58 6.79 -9.74
CA GLU A 82 -5.33 8.24 -9.69
C GLU A 82 -6.61 9.06 -9.91
N ALA A 83 -7.37 8.72 -10.95
CA ALA A 83 -8.63 9.38 -11.28
C ALA A 83 -9.74 9.16 -10.23
N LYS A 84 -9.64 8.12 -9.40
CA LYS A 84 -10.60 7.87 -8.31
C LYS A 84 -10.20 8.56 -7.02
N LEU A 85 -8.90 8.73 -6.78
CA LEU A 85 -8.37 9.51 -5.65
C LEU A 85 -8.74 10.99 -5.76
N THR A 86 -8.85 11.55 -6.97
CA THR A 86 -9.35 12.93 -7.16
C THR A 86 -10.81 13.11 -6.75
N VAL A 87 -11.60 12.02 -6.75
CA VAL A 87 -12.99 11.99 -6.28
C VAL A 87 -13.08 11.53 -4.81
N GLY A 88 -11.93 11.33 -4.14
CA GLY A 88 -11.88 10.90 -2.74
C GLY A 88 -12.24 9.43 -2.50
N LYS A 89 -12.19 8.58 -3.54
CA LYS A 89 -12.52 7.15 -3.43
C LYS A 89 -11.27 6.30 -3.19
N PHE A 90 -11.25 5.59 -2.07
CA PHE A 90 -10.14 4.72 -1.66
C PHE A 90 -10.45 3.22 -1.77
N ASP A 91 -11.57 2.84 -2.38
CA ASP A 91 -12.12 1.47 -2.46
C ASP A 91 -11.14 0.40 -3.01
N PHE A 92 -10.06 0.81 -3.68
CA PHE A 92 -9.06 -0.08 -4.28
C PHE A 92 -7.95 -0.51 -3.31
N PHE A 93 -7.82 0.23 -2.21
CA PHE A 93 -6.85 0.05 -1.14
C PHE A 93 -7.58 -0.43 0.11
N GLU A 94 -7.86 -1.73 0.19
CA GLU A 94 -8.66 -2.35 1.25
C GLU A 94 -8.07 -2.12 2.64
N SER A 95 -6.75 -2.27 2.80
CA SER A 95 -6.07 -2.05 4.07
C SER A 95 -6.13 -0.58 4.46
N LEU A 96 -5.90 0.32 3.50
CA LEU A 96 -5.96 1.77 3.73
C LEU A 96 -7.37 2.21 4.12
N LEU A 97 -8.40 1.74 3.41
CA LEU A 97 -9.80 2.02 3.73
C LEU A 97 -10.14 1.53 5.15
N ALA A 98 -9.70 0.33 5.51
CA ALA A 98 -9.88 -0.21 6.86
C ALA A 98 -9.17 0.62 7.94
N THR A 99 -8.03 1.27 7.64
CA THR A 99 -7.38 2.22 8.56
C THR A 99 -8.03 3.60 8.61
N LEU A 100 -8.73 4.01 7.55
CA LEU A 100 -9.40 5.31 7.48
C LEU A 100 -10.75 5.32 8.23
N GLY A 101 -11.42 4.17 8.36
CA GLY A 101 -12.68 4.06 9.11
C GLY A 101 -13.85 4.84 8.48
N GLU A 102 -14.85 5.21 9.28
CA GLU A 102 -16.03 6.00 8.83
C GLU A 102 -15.72 7.48 8.53
N GLU A 103 -14.52 7.98 8.88
CA GLU A 103 -14.04 9.33 8.52
C GLU A 103 -13.48 9.39 7.07
N GLY A 104 -13.67 8.31 6.30
CA GLY A 104 -12.91 7.94 5.11
C GLY A 104 -13.14 8.72 3.81
N THR A 105 -13.46 10.00 3.84
CA THR A 105 -13.64 10.81 2.62
C THR A 105 -12.75 12.04 2.53
N THR A 106 -11.93 12.38 3.53
CA THR A 106 -11.25 13.70 3.51
C THR A 106 -9.86 13.76 4.13
N ASP A 107 -9.11 12.66 4.19
CA ASP A 107 -7.69 12.79 4.49
C ASP A 107 -6.91 13.23 3.24
N GLN A 108 -7.00 14.53 2.94
CA GLN A 108 -6.36 15.17 1.79
C GLN A 108 -4.83 14.96 1.81
N SER A 109 -4.23 14.81 2.99
CA SER A 109 -2.80 14.60 3.16
C SER A 109 -2.35 13.27 2.56
N ILE A 110 -3.02 12.18 2.93
CA ILE A 110 -2.70 10.85 2.40
C ILE A 110 -3.16 10.68 0.96
N GLY A 111 -4.31 11.26 0.58
CA GLY A 111 -4.75 11.28 -0.82
C GLY A 111 -3.70 11.89 -1.75
N ALA A 112 -3.13 13.04 -1.37
CA ALA A 112 -2.08 13.70 -2.14
C ALA A 112 -0.79 12.87 -2.21
N LEU A 113 -0.37 12.27 -1.10
CA LEU A 113 0.82 11.41 -1.05
C LEU A 113 0.66 10.18 -1.93
N VAL A 114 -0.47 9.48 -1.81
CA VAL A 114 -0.78 8.30 -2.63
C VAL A 114 -0.80 8.68 -4.10
N LYS A 115 -1.47 9.78 -4.44
CA LYS A 115 -1.51 10.29 -5.82
C LYS A 115 -0.11 10.53 -6.37
N ALA A 116 0.73 11.28 -5.66
CA ALA A 116 2.09 11.56 -6.08
C ALA A 116 2.92 10.29 -6.29
N HIS A 117 2.77 9.31 -5.39
CA HIS A 117 3.49 8.03 -5.50
C HIS A 117 3.01 7.19 -6.70
N LEU A 118 1.69 7.14 -6.98
CA LEU A 118 1.18 6.43 -8.15
C LEU A 118 1.67 7.07 -9.46
N SER A 119 1.70 8.40 -9.55
CA SER A 119 2.22 9.11 -10.73
C SER A 119 3.72 8.87 -10.90
N ALA A 120 4.51 8.84 -9.82
CA ALA A 120 5.93 8.50 -9.87
C ALA A 120 6.15 7.06 -10.37
N MET A 121 5.42 6.10 -9.80
CA MET A 121 5.49 4.69 -10.17
C MET A 121 5.12 4.44 -11.63
N ARG A 122 4.13 5.16 -12.15
CA ARG A 122 3.75 5.10 -13.56
C ARG A 122 4.92 5.48 -14.49
N ASN A 123 5.77 6.44 -14.11
CA ASN A 123 6.90 6.88 -14.92
C ASN A 123 8.09 5.92 -14.89
N GLU A 124 8.08 4.93 -14.00
CA GLU A 124 9.15 3.92 -13.87
C GLU A 124 8.90 2.64 -14.69
N PHE A 125 7.69 2.46 -15.23
CA PHE A 125 7.32 1.33 -16.10
C PHE A 125 7.45 1.68 -17.58
#